data_AF-A0A9W9Z6D7-F1
#
_entry.id   AF-A0A9W9Z6D7-F1
#
_cell.length_a   1.000
_cell.length_b   1.000
_cell.length_c   1.000
_cell.angle_alpha   90.00
_cell.angle_beta   90.00
_cell.angle_gamma   90.00
#
_symmetry.space_group_name_H-M   'P 1'
#
loop_
_entity.id
_entity.type
_entity.pdbx_description
1 polymer ?
#
loop_
_entity_poly.entity_id
_entity_poly.type
_entity_poly.pdbx_seq_one_letter_code
_entity_poly.pdbx_strand_id
1 'polypeptide(L)'
;MLKRTRAFYELGAALRVANPQVGHVVDKDDLSLFSWVSKVTGRQVVNFQSFQDGTVLCLLLNKILDGVIPNLVLEFGSAVEKISLALKVSSEQLSIGTSLEADAIVNQRCREKFVDYLKSLYMVYSNKFKKVHDAFKQRNLTREFKRQQLKEQRLQSERRGSELPCLGDLLHDNSRNAREWLQISLANASKGVPSDENLGNVNNTRRQIDELEQISNGTVKKTRTEN
;
A
#
# COMPACT_ATOMS: atom_id res chain seq x y z
N MET A 1 -38.98 43.79 -75.83
CA MET A 1 -38.37 42.94 -76.88
C MET A 1 -36.89 42.76 -76.56
N LEU A 2 -36.35 41.57 -76.87
CA LEU A 2 -34.99 41.03 -76.62
C LEU A 2 -34.68 40.62 -75.17
N LYS A 3 -34.10 39.45 -74.89
CA LYS A 3 -34.29 38.06 -75.34
C LYS A 3 -33.52 37.23 -74.29
N ARG A 4 -34.18 36.28 -73.63
CA ARG A 4 -33.57 35.23 -72.79
C ARG A 4 -32.73 34.30 -73.67
N THR A 5 -31.55 33.92 -73.22
CA THR A 5 -30.91 32.66 -73.62
C THR A 5 -30.17 32.05 -72.42
N ARG A 6 -30.75 30.96 -71.92
CA ARG A 6 -30.08 29.94 -71.10
C ARG A 6 -29.18 29.13 -72.04
N ALA A 7 -27.98 28.78 -71.59
CA ALA A 7 -27.21 27.68 -72.15
C ALA A 7 -26.89 26.70 -71.02
N PHE A 8 -27.59 25.57 -71.07
CA PHE A 8 -27.28 24.33 -70.38
C PHE A 8 -26.17 23.63 -71.15
N TYR A 9 -25.15 23.14 -70.45
CA TYR A 9 -24.37 21.97 -70.88
C TYR A 9 -24.20 21.06 -69.67
N GLU A 10 -24.99 19.98 -69.66
CA GLU A 10 -24.74 18.77 -68.89
C GLU A 10 -23.73 17.87 -69.63
N LEU A 11 -23.19 16.93 -68.85
CA LEU A 11 -22.59 15.63 -69.18
C LEU A 11 -21.07 15.53 -69.27
N GLY A 12 -20.53 14.69 -68.38
CA GLY A 12 -19.24 14.03 -68.56
C GLY A 12 -18.62 13.54 -67.27
N ALA A 13 -19.16 12.47 -66.70
CA ALA A 13 -18.67 11.78 -65.52
C ALA A 13 -17.17 11.39 -65.62
N ALA A 14 -16.43 11.66 -64.54
CA ALA A 14 -15.28 10.86 -64.16
C ALA A 14 -15.22 10.77 -62.64
N LEU A 15 -15.92 9.74 -62.14
CA LEU A 15 -15.70 9.13 -60.84
C LEU A 15 -14.20 8.86 -60.67
N ARG A 16 -13.47 9.75 -59.98
CA ARG A 16 -12.27 9.34 -59.24
C ARG A 16 -12.56 9.53 -57.77
N VAL A 17 -13.14 8.46 -57.23
CA VAL A 17 -13.06 8.08 -55.83
C VAL A 17 -11.57 8.07 -55.48
N ALA A 18 -11.05 9.22 -55.04
CA ALA A 18 -9.87 9.23 -54.21
C ALA A 18 -10.35 8.68 -52.87
N ASN A 19 -10.35 7.35 -52.77
CA ASN A 19 -10.43 6.63 -51.52
C ASN A 19 -9.14 6.97 -50.78
N PRO A 20 -9.12 7.84 -49.75
CA PRO A 20 -7.99 7.83 -48.86
C PRO A 20 -8.22 6.56 -48.03
N GLN A 21 -7.69 5.45 -48.53
CA GLN A 21 -7.19 4.41 -47.64
C GLN A 21 -6.15 5.12 -46.77
N VAL A 22 -6.62 5.78 -45.71
CA VAL A 22 -5.81 6.16 -44.56
C VAL A 22 -5.33 4.82 -44.04
N GLY A 23 -4.21 4.37 -44.58
CA GLY A 23 -3.42 3.30 -44.03
C GLY A 23 -3.17 3.72 -42.59
N HIS A 24 -3.98 3.15 -41.71
CA HIS A 24 -3.91 3.34 -40.28
C HIS A 24 -2.61 2.67 -39.86
N VAL A 25 -1.49 3.40 -39.99
CA VAL A 25 -0.23 3.03 -39.38
C VAL A 25 -0.47 3.15 -37.89
N VAL A 26 -0.89 2.04 -37.27
CA VAL A 26 -0.90 1.94 -35.82
C VAL A 26 0.56 2.02 -35.41
N ASP A 27 0.96 3.08 -34.71
CA ASP A 27 2.30 3.14 -34.16
C ASP A 27 2.50 1.94 -33.23
N LYS A 28 3.70 1.34 -33.25
CA LYS A 28 4.02 0.16 -32.41
C LYS A 28 3.79 0.42 -30.91
N ASP A 29 3.90 1.68 -30.51
CA ASP A 29 3.66 2.14 -29.15
C ASP A 29 2.17 2.08 -28.77
N ASP A 30 1.27 2.36 -29.72
CA ASP A 30 -0.18 2.30 -29.51
C ASP A 30 -0.66 0.86 -29.36
N LEU A 31 -0.10 -0.08 -30.16
CA LEU A 31 -0.35 -1.52 -30.01
C LEU A 31 0.04 -2.01 -28.61
N SER A 32 1.17 -1.52 -28.10
CA SER A 32 1.65 -1.85 -26.75
C SER A 32 0.71 -1.31 -25.67
N LEU A 33 0.18 -0.10 -25.87
CA LEU A 33 -0.78 0.53 -24.97
C LEU A 33 -2.11 -0.21 -24.95
N PHE A 34 -2.67 -0.60 -26.11
CA PHE A 34 -3.91 -1.38 -26.17
C PHE A 34 -3.75 -2.78 -25.59
N SER A 35 -2.60 -3.42 -25.80
CA SER A 35 -2.27 -4.69 -25.15
C SER A 35 -2.25 -4.54 -23.62
N TRP A 36 -1.68 -3.45 -23.11
CA TRP A 36 -1.71 -3.14 -21.68
C TRP A 36 -3.14 -2.95 -21.17
N VAL A 37 -3.96 -2.11 -21.83
CA VAL A 37 -5.36 -1.92 -21.44
C VAL A 37 -6.11 -3.26 -21.41
N SER A 38 -5.87 -4.11 -22.41
CA SER A 38 -6.50 -5.43 -22.48
C SER A 38 -6.13 -6.31 -21.28
N LYS A 39 -4.86 -6.33 -20.90
CA LYS A 39 -4.38 -7.08 -19.73
C LYS A 39 -4.97 -6.58 -18.42
N VAL A 40 -5.07 -5.27 -18.25
CA VAL A 40 -5.57 -4.66 -17.01
C VAL A 40 -7.09 -4.85 -16.86
N THR A 41 -7.83 -4.68 -17.96
CA THR A 41 -9.30 -4.76 -17.95
C THR A 41 -9.83 -6.17 -18.13
N GLY A 42 -9.03 -7.10 -18.68
CA GLY A 42 -9.48 -8.43 -19.07
C GLY A 42 -10.38 -8.44 -20.32
N ARG A 43 -10.46 -7.31 -21.04
CA ARG A 43 -11.24 -7.17 -22.29
C ARG A 43 -10.30 -7.15 -23.49
N GLN A 44 -10.77 -7.62 -24.63
CA GLN A 44 -9.99 -7.54 -25.87
C GLN A 44 -10.08 -6.12 -26.44
N VAL A 45 -8.97 -5.39 -26.44
CA VAL A 45 -8.87 -4.04 -27.05
C VAL A 45 -7.98 -4.15 -28.28
N VAL A 46 -8.59 -4.06 -29.47
CA VAL A 46 -7.87 -4.19 -30.75
C VAL A 46 -7.50 -2.82 -31.29
N ASN A 47 -8.43 -1.87 -31.19
CA ASN A 47 -8.28 -0.53 -31.74
C ASN A 47 -9.12 0.48 -30.93
N PHE A 48 -9.08 1.74 -31.38
CA PHE A 48 -9.82 2.84 -30.79
C PHE A 48 -11.34 2.61 -30.69
N GLN A 49 -11.93 1.85 -31.62
CA GLN A 49 -13.36 1.54 -31.61
C GLN A 49 -13.80 0.86 -30.30
N SER A 50 -12.91 0.05 -29.72
CA SER A 50 -13.18 -0.70 -28.49
C SER A 50 -13.50 0.19 -27.28
N PHE A 51 -13.23 1.50 -27.37
CA PHE A 51 -13.51 2.46 -26.30
C PHE A 51 -14.81 3.24 -26.50
N GLN A 52 -15.49 3.09 -27.63
CA GLN A 52 -16.70 3.86 -27.94
C GLN A 52 -17.85 3.61 -26.97
N ASP A 53 -17.94 2.40 -26.42
CA ASP A 53 -19.00 2.04 -25.48
C ASP A 53 -18.76 2.61 -24.06
N GLY A 54 -17.57 3.17 -23.81
CA GLY A 54 -17.12 3.67 -22.53
C GLY A 54 -16.79 2.60 -21.48
N THR A 55 -17.18 1.35 -21.68
CA THR A 55 -17.06 0.27 -20.68
C THR A 55 -15.60 -0.04 -20.39
N VAL A 56 -14.77 -0.17 -21.44
CA VAL A 56 -13.33 -0.45 -21.29
C VAL A 56 -12.65 0.65 -20.49
N LEU A 57 -13.02 1.91 -20.76
CA LEU A 57 -12.43 3.06 -20.07
C LEU A 57 -12.82 3.10 -18.59
N CYS A 58 -14.10 2.86 -18.27
CA CYS A 58 -14.55 2.81 -16.89
C CYS A 58 -13.93 1.63 -16.12
N LEU A 59 -13.80 0.46 -16.74
CA LEU A 59 -13.11 -0.69 -16.15
C LEU A 59 -11.64 -0.39 -15.87
N LEU A 60 -10.96 0.28 -16.81
CA LEU A 60 -9.58 0.67 -16.65
C LEU A 60 -9.40 1.60 -15.45
N LEU A 61 -10.26 2.61 -15.31
CA LEU A 61 -10.25 3.50 -14.16
C LEU A 61 -10.54 2.77 -12.85
N ASN A 62 -11.50 1.84 -12.84
CA ASN A 62 -11.77 1.02 -11.66
C ASN A 62 -10.57 0.17 -11.23
N LYS A 63 -9.69 -0.23 -12.15
CA LYS A 63 -8.43 -0.90 -11.82
C LYS A 63 -7.34 0.04 -11.30
N ILE A 64 -7.36 1.31 -11.69
CA ILE A 64 -6.39 2.31 -11.24
C ILE A 64 -6.80 2.92 -9.88
N LEU A 65 -8.10 3.08 -9.66
CA LEU A 65 -8.70 3.80 -8.53
C LEU A 65 -9.46 2.89 -7.55
N ASP A 66 -9.39 1.58 -7.71
CA ASP A 66 -10.05 0.60 -6.83
C ASP A 66 -11.58 0.78 -6.74
N GLY A 67 -12.25 0.75 -7.89
CA GLY A 67 -13.72 0.61 -7.95
C GLY A 67 -14.55 1.89 -7.77
N VAL A 68 -14.03 3.06 -8.16
CA VAL A 68 -14.74 4.35 -8.03
C VAL A 68 -16.02 4.44 -8.86
N ILE A 69 -16.07 3.80 -10.03
CA ILE A 69 -17.22 3.84 -10.93
C ILE A 69 -18.19 2.69 -10.58
N PRO A 70 -19.45 2.97 -10.22
CA PRO A 70 -20.43 1.95 -9.84
C PRO A 70 -20.75 0.98 -10.99
N ASN A 71 -20.99 -0.30 -10.65
CA ASN A 71 -21.40 -1.31 -11.62
C ASN A 71 -22.70 -0.96 -12.34
N LEU A 72 -23.62 -0.26 -11.67
CA LEU A 72 -24.88 0.19 -12.28
C LEU A 72 -24.63 1.06 -13.53
N VAL A 73 -23.62 1.93 -13.48
CA VAL A 73 -23.26 2.77 -14.64
C VAL A 73 -22.56 1.94 -15.72
N LEU A 74 -21.77 0.93 -15.33
CA LEU A 74 -21.13 0.01 -16.29
C LEU A 74 -22.16 -0.80 -17.07
N GLU A 75 -23.23 -1.25 -16.43
CA GLU A 75 -24.25 -2.10 -17.05
C GLU A 75 -25.28 -1.29 -17.83
N PHE A 76 -25.79 -0.21 -17.26
CA PHE A 76 -26.95 0.50 -17.81
C PHE A 76 -26.66 1.91 -18.35
N GLY A 77 -25.46 2.44 -18.11
CA GLY A 77 -25.08 3.77 -18.60
C GLY A 77 -24.94 3.80 -20.13
N SER A 78 -25.36 4.91 -20.73
CA SER A 78 -25.06 5.18 -22.13
C SER A 78 -23.56 5.37 -22.36
N ALA A 79 -23.10 5.21 -23.59
CA ALA A 79 -21.70 5.40 -23.96
C ALA A 79 -21.15 6.78 -23.54
N VAL A 80 -21.93 7.84 -23.80
CA VAL A 80 -21.56 9.22 -23.47
C VAL A 80 -21.51 9.43 -21.96
N GLU A 81 -22.47 8.90 -21.20
CA GLU A 81 -22.47 8.98 -19.73
C GLU A 81 -21.28 8.23 -19.11
N LYS A 82 -20.98 7.02 -19.62
CA LYS A 82 -19.82 6.24 -19.18
C LYS A 82 -18.51 7.00 -19.39
N ILE A 83 -18.32 7.53 -20.61
CA ILE A 83 -17.09 8.25 -20.96
C ILE A 83 -16.99 9.57 -20.19
N SER A 84 -18.08 10.36 -20.12
CA SER A 84 -18.07 11.62 -19.38
C SER A 84 -17.81 11.42 -17.89
N LEU A 85 -18.43 10.41 -17.27
CA LEU A 85 -18.16 10.05 -15.88
C LEU A 85 -16.70 9.63 -15.69
N ALA A 86 -16.17 8.79 -16.59
CA ALA A 86 -14.78 8.36 -16.55
C ALA A 86 -13.80 9.54 -16.65
N LEU A 87 -14.02 10.48 -17.57
CA LEU A 87 -13.19 11.68 -17.72
C LEU A 87 -13.28 12.60 -16.49
N LYS A 88 -14.48 12.77 -15.93
CA LYS A 88 -14.68 13.55 -14.71
C LYS A 88 -13.91 12.94 -13.53
N VAL A 89 -14.08 11.62 -13.31
CA VAL A 89 -13.41 10.89 -12.23
C VAL A 89 -11.88 10.95 -12.40
N SER A 90 -11.37 10.83 -13.62
CA SER A 90 -9.92 10.89 -13.85
C SER A 90 -9.37 12.30 -13.65
N SER A 91 -10.12 13.35 -14.01
CA SER A 91 -9.74 14.73 -13.73
C SER A 91 -9.71 15.01 -12.22
N GLU A 92 -10.74 14.59 -11.49
CA GLU A 92 -10.88 14.85 -10.06
C GLU A 92 -9.87 14.03 -9.22
N GLN A 93 -9.71 12.74 -9.50
CA GLN A 93 -8.92 11.84 -8.64
C GLN A 93 -7.48 11.65 -9.10
N LEU A 94 -7.20 11.76 -10.40
CA LEU A 94 -5.87 11.57 -10.94
C LEU A 94 -5.21 12.89 -11.34
N SER A 95 -5.92 14.02 -11.24
CA SER A 95 -5.46 15.34 -11.67
C SER A 95 -4.96 15.35 -13.11
N ILE A 96 -5.52 14.47 -13.95
CA ILE A 96 -5.21 14.43 -15.38
C ILE A 96 -6.09 15.47 -16.05
N GLY A 97 -5.49 16.58 -16.50
CA GLY A 97 -6.20 17.61 -17.25
C GLY A 97 -6.66 17.06 -18.59
N THR A 98 -7.96 16.85 -18.75
CA THR A 98 -8.53 16.33 -20.00
C THR A 98 -9.20 17.45 -20.80
N SER A 99 -8.63 17.82 -21.95
CA SER A 99 -9.32 18.61 -23.01
C SER A 99 -10.24 17.72 -23.86
N LEU A 100 -10.64 16.57 -23.36
CA LEU A 100 -11.40 15.56 -24.08
C LEU A 100 -12.89 15.70 -23.80
N GLU A 101 -13.69 15.56 -24.84
CA GLU A 101 -15.14 15.52 -24.74
C GLU A 101 -15.64 14.11 -25.06
N ALA A 102 -16.68 13.67 -24.34
CA ALA A 102 -17.23 12.33 -24.51
C ALA A 102 -17.71 12.09 -25.95
N ASP A 103 -18.40 13.06 -26.55
CA ASP A 103 -18.89 12.98 -27.94
C ASP A 103 -17.75 12.87 -28.95
N ALA A 104 -16.61 13.53 -28.70
CA ALA A 104 -15.45 13.44 -29.57
C ALA A 104 -14.80 12.05 -29.55
N ILE A 105 -14.85 11.36 -28.41
CA ILE A 105 -14.35 9.99 -28.26
C ILE A 105 -15.30 9.01 -28.93
N VAL A 106 -16.61 9.12 -28.69
CA VAL A 106 -17.61 8.25 -29.34
C VAL A 106 -17.54 8.38 -30.86
N ASN A 107 -17.41 9.61 -31.37
CA ASN A 107 -17.28 9.89 -32.81
C ASN A 107 -15.85 9.71 -33.36
N GLN A 108 -14.89 9.32 -32.52
CA GLN A 108 -13.49 9.08 -32.88
C GLN A 108 -12.76 10.28 -33.51
N ARG A 109 -13.19 11.50 -33.19
CA ARG A 109 -12.61 12.75 -33.71
C ARG A 109 -11.37 13.20 -32.95
N CYS A 110 -11.08 12.63 -31.79
CA CYS A 110 -9.99 13.05 -30.90
C CYS A 110 -9.00 11.91 -30.58
N ARG A 111 -8.63 11.08 -31.57
CA ARG A 111 -7.79 9.90 -31.36
C ARG A 111 -6.45 10.21 -30.70
N GLU A 112 -5.71 11.17 -31.23
CA GLU A 112 -4.37 11.54 -30.73
C GLU A 112 -4.43 11.98 -29.26
N LYS A 113 -5.30 12.95 -28.96
CA LYS A 113 -5.50 13.45 -27.59
C LYS A 113 -5.90 12.33 -26.61
N PHE A 114 -6.68 11.36 -27.07
CA PHE A 114 -7.10 10.23 -26.25
C PHE A 114 -5.97 9.22 -26.02
N VAL A 115 -5.10 8.99 -27.01
CA VAL A 115 -3.89 8.17 -26.83
C VAL A 115 -2.97 8.81 -25.79
N ASP A 116 -2.78 10.12 -25.83
CA ASP A 116 -1.98 10.84 -24.81
C ASP A 116 -2.60 10.77 -23.41
N TYR A 117 -3.94 10.82 -23.34
CA TYR A 117 -4.66 10.55 -22.11
C TYR A 117 -4.44 9.11 -21.60
N LEU A 118 -4.50 8.10 -22.47
CA LEU A 118 -4.19 6.71 -22.09
C LEU A 118 -2.74 6.53 -21.62
N LYS A 119 -1.78 7.22 -22.25
CA LYS A 119 -0.36 7.24 -21.80
C LYS A 119 -0.26 7.84 -20.40
N SER A 120 -1.00 8.91 -20.13
CA SER A 120 -1.05 9.52 -18.79
C SER A 120 -1.62 8.55 -17.74
N LEU A 121 -2.69 7.83 -18.07
CA LEU A 121 -3.23 6.76 -17.20
C LEU A 121 -2.23 5.63 -16.96
N TYR A 122 -1.50 5.21 -17.99
CA TYR A 122 -0.45 4.21 -17.86
C TYR A 122 0.67 4.64 -16.92
N MET A 123 1.09 5.91 -16.99
CA MET A 123 2.10 6.47 -16.09
C MET A 123 1.64 6.47 -14.63
N VAL A 124 0.39 6.87 -14.38
CA VAL A 124 -0.21 6.82 -13.04
C VAL A 124 -0.26 5.39 -12.52
N TYR A 125 -0.76 4.45 -13.32
CA TYR A 125 -0.82 3.04 -12.98
C TYR A 125 0.57 2.51 -12.64
N SER A 126 1.54 2.68 -13.54
CA SER A 126 2.92 2.21 -13.35
C SER A 126 3.55 2.75 -12.06
N ASN A 127 3.32 4.02 -11.74
CA ASN A 127 3.82 4.64 -10.52
C ASN A 127 3.19 4.05 -9.25
N LYS A 128 1.88 3.77 -9.25
CA LYS A 128 1.22 3.09 -8.12
C LYS A 128 1.79 1.68 -7.90
N PHE A 129 1.97 0.91 -8.98
CA PHE A 129 2.50 -0.45 -8.88
C PHE A 129 3.95 -0.49 -8.43
N LYS A 130 4.79 0.43 -8.90
CA LYS A 130 6.18 0.57 -8.42
C LYS A 130 6.23 0.82 -6.92
N LYS A 131 5.44 1.77 -6.40
CA LYS A 131 5.38 2.08 -4.96
C LYS A 131 5.00 0.86 -4.11
N VAL A 132 3.99 0.09 -4.55
CA VAL A 132 3.55 -1.12 -3.82
C VAL A 132 4.65 -2.18 -3.80
N HIS A 133 5.27 -2.41 -4.95
CA HIS A 133 6.34 -3.39 -5.09
C HIS A 133 7.61 -3.00 -4.33
N ASP A 134 7.98 -1.72 -4.34
CA ASP A 134 9.14 -1.20 -3.61
C ASP A 134 8.91 -1.28 -2.10
N ALA A 135 7.70 -0.97 -1.63
CA ALA A 135 7.33 -1.15 -0.22
C ALA A 135 7.39 -2.62 0.20
N PHE A 136 7.00 -3.55 -0.68
CA PHE A 136 7.12 -4.99 -0.42
C PHE A 136 8.60 -5.43 -0.32
N LYS A 137 9.44 -5.00 -1.28
CA LYS A 137 10.89 -5.27 -1.24
C LYS A 137 11.53 -4.71 0.02
N GLN A 138 11.21 -3.47 0.39
CA GLN A 138 11.73 -2.83 1.59
C GLN A 138 11.34 -3.61 2.86
N ARG A 139 10.09 -4.05 2.98
CA ARG A 139 9.65 -4.89 4.11
C ARG A 139 10.43 -6.20 4.21
N ASN A 140 10.70 -6.85 3.07
CA ASN A 140 11.48 -8.09 3.06
C ASN A 140 12.94 -7.85 3.46
N LEU A 141 13.58 -6.79 2.96
CA LEU A 141 14.94 -6.42 3.35
C LEU A 141 15.04 -6.12 4.86
N THR A 142 14.07 -5.39 5.43
CA THR A 142 14.05 -5.13 6.88
C THR A 142 13.90 -6.40 7.70
N ARG A 143 13.08 -7.36 7.25
CA ARG A 143 12.92 -8.66 7.91
C ARG A 143 14.20 -9.48 7.89
N GLU A 144 14.87 -9.53 6.74
CA GLU A 144 16.13 -10.26 6.60
C GLU A 144 17.26 -9.61 7.41
N PHE A 145 17.36 -8.28 7.41
CA PHE A 145 18.34 -7.56 8.23
C PHE A 145 18.15 -7.84 9.73
N LYS A 146 16.90 -7.82 10.23
CA LYS A 146 16.59 -8.19 11.62
C LYS A 146 16.97 -9.64 11.94
N ARG A 147 16.75 -10.58 11.01
CA ARG A 147 17.17 -11.98 11.16
C ARG A 147 18.69 -12.11 11.25
N GLN A 148 19.42 -11.33 10.44
CA GLN A 148 20.89 -11.32 10.49
C GLN A 148 21.40 -10.76 11.82
N GLN A 149 20.87 -9.62 12.30
CA GLN A 149 21.25 -9.08 13.60
C GLN A 149 21.00 -10.06 14.75
N LEU A 150 19.85 -10.76 14.74
CA LEU A 150 19.55 -11.76 15.77
C LEU A 150 20.53 -12.94 15.74
N LYS A 151 20.90 -13.41 14.55
CA LYS A 151 21.92 -14.48 14.40
C LYS A 151 23.27 -14.02 14.93
N GLU A 152 23.67 -12.80 14.61
CA GLU A 152 24.93 -12.23 15.08
C GLU A 152 24.93 -12.04 16.60
N GLN A 153 23.84 -11.53 17.18
CA GLN A 153 23.68 -11.44 18.63
C GLN A 153 23.76 -12.81 19.31
N ARG A 154 23.14 -13.85 18.74
CA ARG A 154 23.23 -15.22 19.26
C ARG A 154 24.67 -15.73 19.24
N LEU A 155 25.37 -15.58 18.11
CA LEU A 155 26.77 -15.97 17.99
C LEU A 155 27.67 -15.20 18.96
N GLN A 156 27.42 -13.90 19.14
CA GLN A 156 28.15 -13.08 20.12
C GLN A 156 27.86 -13.51 21.55
N SER A 157 26.60 -13.83 21.89
CA SER A 157 26.23 -14.36 23.21
C SER A 157 26.78 -15.76 23.45
N GLU A 158 26.93 -16.59 22.42
CA GLU A 158 27.55 -17.92 22.51
C GLU A 158 29.06 -17.79 22.74
N ARG A 159 29.74 -16.88 22.02
CA ARG A 159 31.15 -16.57 22.26
C ARG A 159 31.39 -16.00 23.67
N ARG A 160 30.58 -15.03 24.11
CA ARG A 160 30.70 -14.44 25.46
C ARG A 160 30.21 -15.37 26.57
N GLY A 161 29.25 -16.25 26.30
CA GLY A 161 28.82 -17.31 27.22
C GLY A 161 29.83 -18.45 27.33
N SER A 162 30.71 -18.59 26.32
CA SER A 162 31.89 -19.46 26.36
C SER A 162 33.04 -18.85 27.17
N GLU A 163 32.99 -17.55 27.47
CA GLU A 163 33.87 -16.84 28.40
C GLU A 163 33.30 -16.85 29.83
N LEU A 164 32.72 -17.97 30.26
CA LEU A 164 32.63 -18.28 31.68
C LEU A 164 34.01 -18.81 32.10
N PRO A 165 34.87 -18.02 32.78
CA PRO A 165 36.03 -18.60 33.43
C PRO A 165 35.50 -19.66 34.40
N CYS A 166 35.97 -20.90 34.26
CA CYS A 166 35.72 -22.04 35.14
C CYS A 166 34.91 -21.70 36.40
N LEU A 167 33.57 -21.68 36.29
CA LEU A 167 32.66 -21.58 37.43
C LEU A 167 32.54 -22.94 38.14
N GLY A 168 33.60 -23.77 38.05
CA GLY A 168 33.78 -25.01 38.80
C GLY A 168 34.39 -24.76 40.17
N ASP A 169 35.15 -23.67 40.35
CA ASP A 169 35.94 -23.46 41.56
C ASP A 169 35.30 -22.49 42.58
N LEU A 170 34.28 -21.70 42.17
CA LEU A 170 33.62 -20.73 43.06
C LEU A 170 32.29 -21.23 43.67
N LEU A 171 31.78 -22.39 43.25
CA LEU A 171 30.52 -22.94 43.78
C LEU A 171 30.72 -23.68 45.11
N HIS A 172 31.95 -24.01 45.47
CA HIS A 172 32.24 -24.75 46.71
C HIS A 172 32.14 -23.88 47.96
N ASP A 173 32.59 -22.62 47.89
CA ASP A 173 32.61 -21.70 49.04
C ASP A 173 31.23 -21.15 49.43
N ASN A 174 30.34 -20.90 48.45
CA ASN A 174 28.98 -20.45 48.75
C ASN A 174 28.15 -21.53 49.47
N SER A 175 28.42 -22.82 49.20
CA SER A 175 27.76 -23.92 49.91
C SER A 175 28.25 -24.08 51.36
N ARG A 176 29.53 -23.78 51.60
CA ARG A 176 30.15 -23.84 52.92
C ARG A 176 29.65 -22.69 53.79
N ASN A 177 29.63 -21.47 53.25
CA ASN A 177 29.07 -20.31 53.93
C ASN A 177 27.57 -20.47 54.22
N ALA A 178 26.79 -21.02 53.28
CA ALA A 178 25.38 -21.28 53.51
C ALA A 178 25.15 -22.33 54.63
N ARG A 179 26.01 -23.36 54.71
CA ARG A 179 25.95 -24.35 55.80
C ARG A 179 26.31 -23.74 57.15
N GLU A 180 27.34 -22.91 57.22
CA GLU A 180 27.73 -22.24 58.47
C GLU A 180 26.65 -21.29 58.96
N TRP A 181 26.04 -20.50 58.08
CA TRP A 181 24.91 -19.63 58.43
C TRP A 181 23.70 -20.40 58.97
N LEU A 182 23.37 -21.55 58.37
CA LEU A 182 22.31 -22.42 58.87
C LEU A 182 22.68 -23.04 60.23
N GLN A 183 23.94 -23.44 60.43
CA GLN A 183 24.42 -23.99 61.71
C GLN A 183 24.38 -22.96 62.83
N ILE A 184 24.81 -21.72 62.56
CA ILE A 184 24.75 -20.61 63.51
C ILE A 184 23.28 -20.28 63.86
N SER A 185 22.40 -20.27 62.86
CA SER A 185 20.96 -20.02 63.07
C SER A 185 20.30 -21.13 63.90
N LEU A 186 20.65 -22.40 63.65
CA LEU A 186 20.18 -23.55 64.43
C LEU A 186 20.74 -23.55 65.87
N ALA A 187 22.00 -23.19 66.06
CA ALA A 187 22.62 -23.09 67.38
C ALA A 187 22.01 -21.95 68.23
N ASN A 188 21.66 -20.83 67.58
CA ASN A 188 20.98 -19.71 68.22
C ASN A 188 19.51 -20.04 68.55
N ALA A 189 18.83 -20.84 67.73
CA ALA A 189 17.48 -21.34 68.02
C ALA A 189 17.44 -22.40 69.13
N SER A 190 18.53 -23.14 69.33
CA SER A 190 18.68 -24.16 70.38
C SER A 190 18.95 -23.56 71.77
N LYS A 191 19.52 -22.35 71.84
CA LYS A 191 19.66 -21.59 73.09
C LYS A 191 18.40 -20.77 73.37
N GLY A 192 17.33 -21.46 73.76
CA GLY A 192 16.16 -20.83 74.35
C GLY A 192 16.53 -20.05 75.62
N VAL A 193 16.18 -18.77 75.64
CA VAL A 193 16.14 -17.91 76.84
C VAL A 193 15.05 -18.45 77.78
N PRO A 194 15.27 -18.44 79.12
CA PRO A 194 14.31 -19.00 80.06
C PRO A 194 13.04 -18.15 80.19
N SER A 195 11.95 -18.88 80.44
CA SER A 195 10.60 -18.43 80.78
C SER A 195 10.56 -17.37 81.89
N ASP A 196 9.79 -16.30 81.71
CA ASP A 196 8.43 -16.25 82.30
C ASP A 196 7.62 -15.03 81.80
N GLU A 197 6.31 -15.27 81.70
CA GLU A 197 5.12 -14.38 81.74
C GLU A 197 5.26 -12.92 81.24
N ASN A 198 4.40 -12.36 80.37
CA ASN A 198 2.94 -12.41 80.43
C ASN A 198 2.36 -11.73 79.16
N LEU A 199 1.21 -12.23 78.71
CA LEU A 199 0.19 -11.64 77.81
C LEU A 199 0.57 -10.54 76.79
N GLY A 200 0.27 -10.81 75.51
CA GLY A 200 -0.44 -9.82 74.69
C GLY A 200 -0.06 -9.70 73.22
N ASN A 201 -0.85 -10.36 72.39
CA ASN A 201 -1.34 -9.85 71.11
C ASN A 201 -0.42 -9.95 69.87
N VAL A 202 -0.66 -11.06 69.17
CA VAL A 202 -0.50 -11.29 67.74
C VAL A 202 -1.04 -10.12 66.90
N ASN A 203 -0.21 -9.52 66.03
CA ASN A 203 -0.51 -9.22 64.62
C ASN A 203 0.45 -8.19 63.97
N ASN A 204 0.76 -8.46 62.69
CA ASN A 204 1.20 -7.53 61.64
C ASN A 204 2.70 -7.22 61.45
N THR A 205 3.43 -8.26 61.06
CA THR A 205 4.48 -8.14 60.04
C THR A 205 3.84 -7.97 58.65
N ARG A 206 3.29 -6.78 58.38
CA ARG A 206 2.82 -6.37 57.05
C ARG A 206 3.11 -4.89 56.86
N ARG A 207 4.37 -4.55 56.54
CA ARG A 207 4.82 -3.26 55.99
C ARG A 207 6.32 -3.32 55.74
N GLN A 208 6.71 -3.90 54.60
CA GLN A 208 7.96 -3.62 53.88
C GLN A 208 7.92 -4.33 52.51
N ILE A 209 6.85 -4.07 51.75
CA ILE A 209 6.78 -4.36 50.31
C ILE A 209 6.03 -3.16 49.72
N ASP A 210 6.70 -2.02 49.58
CA ASP A 210 6.15 -0.81 48.93
C ASP A 210 7.27 0.16 48.50
N GLU A 211 8.43 -0.36 48.06
CA GLU A 211 9.54 0.51 47.65
C GLU A 211 10.38 -0.02 46.49
N LEU A 212 9.76 -0.58 45.43
CA LEU A 212 10.47 -0.85 44.17
C LEU A 212 9.60 -0.91 42.88
N GLU A 213 8.33 -0.49 42.89
CA GLU A 213 7.48 -0.41 41.68
C GLU A 213 7.05 1.02 41.29
N GLN A 214 7.99 1.97 41.18
CA GLN A 214 7.66 3.30 40.62
C GLN A 214 8.75 3.94 39.74
N ILE A 215 9.32 3.20 38.77
CA ILE A 215 10.00 3.85 37.63
C ILE A 215 9.74 3.09 36.32
N SER A 216 8.48 2.99 35.91
CA SER A 216 8.13 2.72 34.52
C SER A 216 6.67 3.07 34.29
N ASN A 217 6.38 4.36 34.01
CA ASN A 217 5.25 4.80 33.18
C ASN A 217 5.39 6.31 32.91
N GLY A 218 6.15 6.63 31.86
CA GLY A 218 6.28 7.97 31.33
C GLY A 218 5.05 8.42 30.53
N THR A 219 4.36 9.42 31.07
CA THR A 219 3.99 10.68 30.41
C THR A 219 3.33 10.62 29.02
N VAL A 220 1.99 10.59 29.00
CA VAL A 220 1.16 11.09 27.88
C VAL A 220 0.67 12.50 28.24
N LYS A 221 1.21 13.54 27.60
CA LYS A 221 0.62 14.88 27.60
C LYS A 221 -0.15 15.11 26.31
N LYS A 222 -1.47 15.12 26.45
CA LYS A 222 -2.47 15.64 25.52
C LYS A 222 -2.80 17.07 25.97
N THR A 223 -2.47 18.08 25.16
CA THR A 223 -2.99 19.45 25.34
C THR A 223 -3.87 19.80 24.15
N ARG A 224 -5.16 19.81 24.46
CA ARG A 224 -6.25 20.49 23.77
C ARG A 224 -6.24 21.94 24.28
N THR A 225 -6.32 22.92 23.39
CA THR A 225 -6.78 24.26 23.75
C THR A 225 -7.59 24.84 22.60
N GLU A 226 -8.87 25.04 22.91
CA GLU A 226 -9.80 25.90 22.18
C GLU A 226 -9.45 27.37 22.47
N ASN A 227 -9.46 28.18 21.41
CA ASN A 227 -10.21 29.44 21.27
C ASN A 227 -10.04 29.96 19.85
#